data_AF-A0A2M8GMI3-F1
#
_entry.id   AF-A0A2M8GMI3-F1
#
_cell.length_a   1.000
_cell.length_b   1.000
_cell.length_c   1.000
_cell.angle_alpha   90.00
_cell.angle_beta   90.00
_cell.angle_gamma   90.00
#
_symmetry.space_group_name_H-M   'P 1'
#
loop_
_entity.id
_entity.type
_entity.pdbx_description
1 polymer ?
#
loop_
_entity_poly.entity_id
_entity_poly.type
_entity_poly.pdbx_seq_one_letter_code
_entity_poly.pdbx_strand_id
1 'polypeptide(L)' 'MQQNAIKVYQAIKAKNHSRVDMIKKGNDIYVLEINSFPGLLSKSLFPKELNAAGISLAEFLDMSIEEKLKKK' A
#
# COMPACT_ATOMS: atom_id res chain seq x y z
N MET A 1 -0.18 4.23 -12.77
CA MET A 1 -0.27 2.90 -12.14
C MET A 1 -1.05 2.92 -10.83
N GLN A 2 -1.02 4.00 -10.04
CA GLN A 2 -1.79 4.14 -8.78
C GLN A 2 -3.28 3.78 -8.91
N GLN A 3 -3.98 4.28 -9.94
CA GLN A 3 -5.39 3.94 -10.16
C GLN A 3 -5.64 2.43 -10.31
N ASN A 4 -4.71 1.70 -10.90
CA ASN A 4 -4.82 0.24 -11.05
C ASN A 4 -4.56 -0.46 -9.71
N ALA A 5 -3.60 0.01 -8.91
CA ALA A 5 -3.41 -0.49 -7.55
C ALA A 5 -4.68 -0.33 -6.70
N ILE A 6 -5.34 0.83 -6.79
CA ILE A 6 -6.63 1.08 -6.10
C ILE A 6 -7.71 0.10 -6.58
N LYS A 7 -7.83 -0.12 -7.90
CA LYS A 7 -8.78 -1.09 -8.47
C LYS A 7 -8.54 -2.50 -7.94
N VAL A 8 -7.29 -2.95 -7.91
CA VAL A 8 -6.91 -4.28 -7.39
C VAL A 8 -7.26 -4.39 -5.90
N TYR A 9 -6.87 -3.37 -5.11
CA TYR A 9 -7.15 -3.30 -3.68
C TYR A 9 -8.65 -3.44 -3.38
N GLN A 10 -9.49 -2.72 -4.13
CA GLN A 10 -10.94 -2.75 -4.01
C GLN A 10 -11.53 -4.08 -4.47
N ALA A 11 -11.06 -4.62 -5.60
CA ALA A 11 -11.58 -5.86 -6.18
C ALA A 11 -11.44 -7.05 -5.23
N ILE A 12 -10.33 -7.12 -4.47
CA ILE A 12 -10.12 -8.19 -3.49
C ILE A 12 -10.63 -7.86 -2.08
N LYS A 13 -11.29 -6.71 -1.90
CA LYS A 13 -11.76 -6.20 -0.59
C LYS A 13 -10.63 -6.15 0.44
N ALA A 14 -9.44 -5.73 0.01
CA ALA A 14 -8.30 -5.56 0.89
C ALA A 14 -8.63 -4.56 2.01
N LYS A 15 -7.94 -4.71 3.15
CA LYS A 15 -8.15 -3.89 4.34
C LYS A 15 -6.83 -3.31 4.81
N ASN A 16 -6.92 -2.17 5.49
CA ASN A 16 -5.79 -1.43 6.04
C ASN A 16 -4.87 -0.90 4.93
N HIS A 17 -3.77 -1.61 4.68
CA HIS A 17 -2.75 -1.24 3.72
C HIS A 17 -2.28 -2.51 3.00
N SER A 18 -1.86 -2.33 1.75
CA SER A 18 -1.18 -3.38 1.00
C SER A 18 -0.28 -2.75 -0.06
N ARG A 19 0.70 -3.52 -0.54
CA ARG A 19 1.49 -3.18 -1.72
C ARG A 19 1.00 -4.00 -2.90
N VAL A 20 0.84 -3.36 -4.06
CA VAL A 20 0.42 -4.03 -5.30
C VAL A 20 1.57 -4.00 -6.29
N ASP A 21 2.16 -5.16 -6.52
CA ASP A 21 3.29 -5.31 -7.42
C ASP A 21 2.77 -5.55 -8.84
N MET A 22 3.21 -4.72 -9.77
CA MET A 22 2.75 -4.71 -11.16
C MET A 22 3.91 -4.54 -12.12
N ILE A 23 3.79 -5.13 -13.30
CA ILE A 23 4.69 -4.87 -14.43
C ILE A 23 3.90 -4.33 -15.62
N LYS A 24 4.50 -3.40 -16.35
CA LYS A 24 3.95 -2.83 -17.58
C LYS A 24 4.71 -3.41 -18.78
N LYS A 25 3.98 -3.95 -19.76
CA LYS A 25 4.56 -4.44 -21.02
C LYS A 25 3.79 -3.80 -22.19
N GLY A 26 4.42 -2.87 -22.89
CA GLY A 26 3.72 -2.06 -23.89
C GLY A 26 2.61 -1.23 -23.25
N ASN A 27 1.37 -1.42 -23.69
CA ASN A 27 0.19 -0.77 -23.11
C ASN A 27 -0.48 -1.59 -22.00
N ASP A 28 -0.08 -2.85 -21.83
CA ASP A 28 -0.69 -3.77 -20.88
C ASP A 28 -0.05 -3.65 -19.49
N ILE A 29 -0.86 -3.82 -18.46
CA ILE A 29 -0.44 -3.85 -17.06
C ILE A 29 -0.84 -5.19 -16.48
N TYR A 30 0.14 -5.90 -15.93
CA TYR A 30 -0.05 -7.20 -15.28
C TYR A 30 0.15 -7.02 -13.78
N VAL A 31 -0.80 -7.53 -13.00
CA VAL A 31 -0.70 -7.59 -11.54
C VAL A 31 0.02 -8.90 -11.19
N LEU A 32 1.06 -8.80 -10.39
CA LEU A 32 1.89 -9.94 -9.98
C LEU A 32 1.49 -10.43 -8.59
N GLU A 33 1.44 -9.50 -7.63
CA GLU A 33 1.17 -9.79 -6.23
C GLU A 33 0.39 -8.64 -5.59
N ILE A 34 -0.44 -8.98 -4.60
CA ILE A 34 -0.91 -8.05 -3.59
C ILE A 34 -0.44 -8.52 -2.22
N ASN A 35 0.48 -7.76 -1.62
CA ASN A 35 1.04 -8.06 -0.31
C ASN A 35 0.28 -7.27 0.76
N SER A 36 -0.52 -7.97 1.56
CA SER A 36 -1.35 -7.39 2.63
C SER A 36 -0.60 -6.99 3.90
N PHE A 37 0.69 -7.33 3.99
CA PHE A 37 1.55 -6.94 5.11
C PHE A 37 2.98 -6.68 4.62
N PRO A 38 3.20 -5.54 3.92
CA PRO A 38 4.51 -5.22 3.38
C PRO A 38 5.53 -4.94 4.49
N GLY A 39 6.81 -5.16 4.19
CA GLY A 39 7.88 -4.91 5.15
C GLY A 39 7.95 -3.44 5.61
N LEU A 40 8.12 -3.22 6.91
CA LEU A 40 8.10 -1.91 7.56
C LEU A 40 9.49 -1.38 7.96
N LEU A 41 10.58 -2.09 7.63
CA LEU A 41 11.93 -1.57 7.87
C LEU A 41 12.19 -0.36 6.97
N SER A 42 12.95 0.63 7.42
CA SER A 42 13.24 1.85 6.64
C SER A 42 13.78 1.59 5.22
N LYS A 43 14.50 0.48 5.03
CA LYS A 43 15.02 0.05 3.72
C LYS A 43 13.98 -0.61 2.80
N SER A 44 12.84 -1.04 3.33
CA SER A 44 11.76 -1.69 2.60
C SER A 44 11.05 -0.71 1.67
N LEU A 45 10.38 -1.24 0.64
CA LEU A 45 9.70 -0.43 -0.37
C LEU A 45 8.54 0.39 0.21
N PHE A 46 7.73 -0.19 1.10
CA PHE A 46 6.54 0.50 1.61
C PHE A 46 6.87 1.78 2.40
N PRO A 47 7.83 1.80 3.35
CA PRO A 47 8.27 3.05 3.97
C PRO A 47 8.87 4.07 2.99
N LYS A 48 9.54 3.60 1.93
CA LYS A 48 10.05 4.50 0.87
C LYS A 48 8.92 5.12 0.04
N GLU A 49 7.89 4.34 -0.27
CA GLU A 49 6.68 4.82 -0.97
C GLU A 49 5.91 5.85 -0.13
N LEU A 50 5.75 5.59 1.18
CA LEU A 50 5.17 6.56 2.12
C LEU A 50 5.97 7.86 2.15
N ASN A 51 7.29 7.76 2.29
CA ASN A 51 8.16 8.93 2.33
C ASN A 51 8.09 9.75 1.03
N ALA A 52 8.04 9.08 -0.13
CA ALA A 52 7.83 9.74 -1.42
C ALA A 52 6.45 10.42 -1.52
N ALA A 53 5.46 9.94 -0.78
CA ALA A 53 4.15 10.58 -0.63
C ALA A 53 4.12 11.68 0.46
N GLY A 54 5.26 11.99 1.08
CA GLY A 54 5.37 12.99 2.15
C GLY A 54 4.87 12.51 3.52
N ILE A 55 4.74 11.20 3.72
CA ILE A 55 4.25 10.58 4.96
C ILE A 55 5.41 9.79 5.60
N SER A 56 5.74 10.08 6.84
CA SER A 56 6.70 9.26 7.59
C SER A 56 6.06 7.93 8.03
N LEU A 57 6.88 6.91 8.26
CA LEU A 57 6.38 5.63 8.78
C LEU A 57 5.71 5.79 10.15
N ALA A 58 6.21 6.69 11.00
CA ALA A 58 5.62 6.96 12.31
C ALA A 58 4.20 7.55 12.17
N GLU A 59 4.03 8.59 11.36
CA GLU A 59 2.71 9.19 11.08
C GLU A 59 1.73 8.17 10.53
N PHE A 60 2.17 7.33 9.59
CA PHE A 60 1.33 6.26 9.05
C PHE A 60 0.86 5.26 10.13
N LEU A 61 1.75 4.86 11.03
CA LEU A 61 1.41 3.94 12.12
C LEU A 61 0.46 4.60 13.11
N ASP A 62 0.68 5.86 13.48
CA ASP A 62 -0.20 6.61 14.37
C ASP A 62 -1.62 6.72 13.78
N MET A 63 -1.74 7.14 12.51
CA MET A 63 -3.02 7.16 11.79
C MET A 63 -3.71 5.79 11.75
N SER A 64 -2.93 4.73 11.50
CA SER A 64 -3.45 3.36 11.43
C SER A 64 -3.99 2.88 12.78
N ILE A 65 -3.29 3.18 13.87
CA ILE A 65 -3.70 2.83 15.23
C ILE A 65 -4.97 3.61 15.61
N GLU A 66 -4.98 4.91 15.38
CA GLU A 66 -6.15 5.76 15.67
C GLU A 66 -7.40 5.30 14.91
N GLU A 67 -7.28 4.98 13.62
CA GLU A 67 -8.40 4.49 12.81
C GLU A 67 -9.01 3.21 13.42
N LYS A 68 -8.19 2.32 13.96
CA LYS A 68 -8.63 1.08 14.60
C LYS A 68 -9.26 1.31 15.97
N LEU A 69 -8.76 2.27 16.74
CA LEU A 69 -9.35 2.63 18.03
C LEU A 69 -10.71 3.31 17.87
N LYS A 70 -10.92 4.12 16.83
CA LYS A 70 -12.20 4.78 16.52
C LYS A 70 -13.29 3.82 16.03
N LYS A 71 -12.92 2.65 15.51
CA LYS A 71 -13.85 1.63 14.98
C LYS A 71 -14.30 0.61 16.05
N LYS A 72 -14.10 0.90 17.34
CA LYS A 72 -14.62 0.12 18.47
C LYS A 72 -15.96 0.63 18.95
#